data_AF-A0AA38CE37-F1
#
_entry.id   AF-A0AA38CE37-F1
#
_cell.length_a   1.000
_cell.length_b   1.000
_cell.length_c   1.000
_cell.angle_alpha   90.00
_cell.angle_beta   90.00
_cell.angle_gamma   90.00
#
_symmetry.space_group_name_H-M   'P 1'
#
loop_
_entity.id
_entity.type
_entity.pdbx_description
1 polymer ?
#
loop_
_entity_poly.entity_id
_entity_poly.type
_entity_poly.pdbx_seq_one_letter_code
_entity_poly.pdbx_strand_id
1 'polypeptide(L)'
;GRIYLVPESKLKGKILHALHDAPLAGHPGYFKTYRQVRERFSWKGLKEDVLQYIRECVTCQQNKSEHTFPAGLLQPLPIPEQRWESISMDFITGLPVVQGYDRIYAIVD
;
A
#
# COMPACT_ATOMS: atom_id res chain seq x y z
N GLY A 1 -22.75 21.66 -18.35
CA GLY A 1 -23.71 20.82 -17.61
C GLY A 1 -23.13 19.43 -17.41
N ARG A 2 -23.59 18.66 -16.42
CA ARG A 2 -23.19 17.25 -16.22
C ARG A 2 -24.20 16.32 -16.88
N ILE A 3 -23.73 15.18 -17.38
CA ILE A 3 -24.59 14.11 -17.91
C ILE A 3 -25.10 13.27 -16.73
N TYR A 4 -26.42 13.16 -16.57
CA TYR A 4 -27.02 12.31 -15.55
C TYR A 4 -27.15 10.87 -16.07
N LEU A 5 -26.70 9.89 -15.29
CA LEU A 5 -26.87 8.48 -15.59
C LEU A 5 -27.92 7.85 -14.66
N VAL A 6 -28.81 7.06 -15.24
CA VAL A 6 -29.77 6.25 -14.48
C VAL A 6 -29.02 5.20 -13.63
N PRO A 7 -29.57 4.80 -12.46
CA PRO A 7 -28.88 3.92 -11.53
C PRO A 7 -28.40 2.59 -12.15
N GLU A 8 -29.15 2.03 -13.10
CA GLU A 8 -28.90 0.75 -13.77
C GLU A 8 -27.96 0.87 -14.98
N SER A 9 -27.44 2.07 -15.24
CA SER A 9 -26.59 2.32 -16.40
C SER A 9 -25.28 1.55 -16.33
N LYS A 10 -25.09 0.63 -17.30
CA LYS A 10 -23.82 -0.09 -17.50
C LYS A 10 -22.65 0.84 -17.89
N LEU A 11 -22.90 2.11 -18.20
CA LEU A 11 -21.85 3.08 -18.53
C LEU A 11 -21.02 3.48 -17.32
N LYS A 12 -21.55 3.36 -16.10
CA LYS A 12 -20.83 3.69 -14.86
C LYS A 12 -19.47 2.97 -14.79
N GLY A 13 -19.47 1.65 -14.99
CA GLY A 13 -18.25 0.85 -14.97
C GLY A 13 -17.25 1.25 -16.06
N LYS A 14 -17.74 1.53 -17.29
CA LYS A 14 -16.87 1.99 -18.39
C LYS A 14 -16.22 3.34 -18.10
N ILE A 15 -16.96 4.25 -17.47
CA ILE A 15 -16.44 5.58 -17.09
C ILE A 15 -15.39 5.44 -15.99
N LEU A 16 -15.65 4.63 -14.97
CA LEU A 16 -14.70 4.37 -13.89
C LEU A 16 -13.42 3.73 -14.43
N HIS A 17 -13.55 2.73 -15.29
CA HIS A 17 -12.42 2.09 -15.96
C HIS A 17 -11.58 3.08 -16.78
N ALA A 18 -12.22 3.91 -17.60
CA ALA A 18 -11.50 4.88 -18.43
C ALA A 18 -10.75 5.95 -17.60
N LEU A 19 -11.25 6.30 -16.42
CA LEU A 19 -10.68 7.34 -15.56
C LEU A 19 -9.75 6.79 -14.47
N HIS A 20 -9.76 5.48 -14.22
CA HIS A 20 -8.93 4.85 -13.20
C HIS A 20 -7.87 3.92 -13.78
N ASP A 21 -8.26 2.99 -14.66
CA ASP A 21 -7.43 1.88 -15.14
C ASP A 21 -6.70 2.18 -16.44
N ALA A 22 -7.08 3.23 -17.17
CA ALA A 22 -6.36 3.61 -18.38
C ALA A 22 -4.87 3.83 -18.06
N PRO A 23 -3.93 3.35 -18.89
CA PRO A 23 -2.49 3.50 -18.62
C PRO A 23 -2.06 4.94 -18.33
N LEU A 24 -2.72 5.91 -18.97
CA LEU A 24 -2.48 7.35 -18.78
C LEU A 24 -3.15 7.93 -17.52
N ALA A 25 -4.15 7.26 -16.93
CA ALA A 25 -4.82 7.71 -15.71
C ALA A 25 -3.96 7.45 -14.46
N GLY A 26 -3.24 6.32 -14.46
CA GLY A 26 -2.26 5.98 -13.43
C GLY A 26 -2.87 5.58 -12.08
N HIS A 27 -4.01 4.89 -12.07
CA HIS A 27 -4.67 4.38 -10.86
C HIS A 27 -4.85 5.42 -9.74
N PRO A 28 -5.49 6.57 -10.02
CA PRO A 28 -5.67 7.63 -9.05
C PRO A 28 -6.49 7.15 -7.84
N GLY A 29 -6.13 7.65 -6.66
CA GLY A 29 -6.89 7.41 -5.44
C GLY A 29 -8.28 8.06 -5.45
N TYR A 30 -9.10 7.72 -4.45
CA TYR A 30 -10.52 8.07 -4.35
C TYR A 30 -10.86 9.52 -4.69
N PHE A 31 -10.21 10.49 -4.03
CA PHE A 31 -10.55 11.90 -4.22
C PHE A 31 -10.33 12.38 -5.65
N LYS A 32 -9.25 11.93 -6.30
CA LYS A 32 -8.91 12.35 -7.66
C LYS A 32 -9.85 11.71 -8.68
N THR A 33 -10.11 10.42 -8.56
CA THR A 33 -11.08 9.70 -9.42
C THR A 33 -12.48 10.30 -9.28
N TYR A 34 -12.96 10.50 -8.05
CA TYR A 34 -14.28 11.08 -7.80
C TYR A 34 -14.42 12.48 -8.39
N ARG A 35 -13.38 13.32 -8.25
CA ARG A 35 -13.36 14.66 -8.85
C ARG A 35 -13.48 14.59 -10.38
N GLN A 36 -12.66 13.77 -11.03
CA GLN A 36 -12.66 13.62 -12.49
C GLN A 36 -14.01 13.10 -13.02
N VAL A 37 -14.62 12.13 -12.35
CA VAL A 37 -15.94 11.62 -12.75
C VAL A 37 -17.00 12.71 -12.59
N ARG A 38 -17.01 13.40 -11.44
CA ARG A 38 -18.01 14.43 -11.11
C ARG A 38 -17.90 15.69 -11.99
N GLU A 39 -16.79 15.92 -12.68
CA GLU A 39 -16.68 17.04 -13.62
C GLU A 39 -17.65 16.88 -14.81
N ARG A 40 -17.93 15.65 -15.23
CA ARG A 40 -18.70 15.36 -16.46
C ARG A 40 -19.98 14.56 -16.22
N PHE A 41 -20.03 13.76 -15.17
CA PHE A 41 -21.12 12.82 -14.92
C PHE A 41 -21.72 12.98 -13.52
N SER A 42 -22.98 12.56 -13.37
CA SER A 42 -23.69 12.52 -12.09
C SER A 42 -24.64 11.32 -12.05
N TRP A 43 -24.73 10.64 -10.91
CA TRP A 43 -25.75 9.60 -10.65
C TRP A 43 -25.94 9.42 -9.14
N LYS A 44 -27.06 8.80 -8.75
CA LYS A 44 -27.30 8.42 -7.36
C LYS A 44 -26.31 7.33 -6.94
N GLY A 45 -25.53 7.57 -5.89
CA GLY A 45 -24.50 6.65 -5.40
C GLY A 45 -23.10 6.86 -5.99
N LEU A 46 -22.84 7.99 -6.68
CA LEU A 46 -21.54 8.25 -7.33
C LEU A 46 -20.33 8.10 -6.40
N LYS A 47 -20.42 8.59 -5.16
CA LYS A 47 -19.31 8.51 -4.21
C LYS A 47 -19.03 7.07 -3.83
N GLU A 48 -20.09 6.34 -3.50
CA GLU A 48 -20.06 4.96 -3.07
C GLU A 48 -19.53 4.05 -4.17
N ASP A 49 -20.02 4.22 -5.41
CA ASP A 49 -19.56 3.47 -6.58
C ASP A 49 -18.06 3.70 -6.86
N VAL A 50 -17.58 4.96 -6.81
CA VAL A 50 -16.15 5.26 -6.99
C VAL A 50 -15.29 4.66 -5.88
N LEU A 51 -15.77 4.74 -4.64
CA LEU A 51 -15.07 4.23 -3.48
C LEU A 51 -14.97 2.70 -3.51
N GLN A 52 -16.06 2.03 -3.89
CA GLN A 52 -16.09 0.58 -4.05
C GLN A 52 -15.15 0.13 -5.18
N TYR A 53 -15.22 0.79 -6.34
CA TYR A 53 -14.37 0.47 -7.49
C TYR A 53 -12.87 0.50 -7.14
N ILE A 54 -12.43 1.52 -6.38
CA ILE A 54 -11.04 1.65 -5.98
C ILE A 54 -10.64 0.65 -4.90
N ARG A 55 -11.57 0.27 -4.00
CA ARG A 55 -11.34 -0.81 -3.03
C ARG A 55 -11.15 -2.16 -3.71
N GLU A 56 -11.85 -2.41 -4.81
CA GLU A 56 -11.77 -3.66 -5.58
C GLU A 56 -10.59 -3.71 -6.57
N CYS A 57 -9.93 -2.57 -6.82
CA CYS A 57 -8.78 -2.52 -7.73
C CYS A 57 -7.54 -3.20 -7.14
N VAL A 58 -7.21 -4.40 -7.65
CA VAL A 58 -6.07 -5.22 -7.21
C VAL A 58 -4.74 -4.47 -7.29
N THR A 59 -4.49 -3.76 -8.40
CA THR A 59 -3.26 -2.99 -8.59
C THR A 59 -3.11 -1.89 -7.53
N CYS A 60 -4.20 -1.22 -7.16
CA CYS A 60 -4.17 -0.25 -6.07
C CYS A 60 -3.93 -0.91 -4.71
N GLN A 61 -4.56 -2.04 -4.43
CA GLN A 61 -4.41 -2.71 -3.14
C GLN A 61 -3.01 -3.30 -2.95
N GLN A 62 -2.37 -3.78 -4.01
CA GLN A 62 -1.01 -4.30 -3.95
C GLN A 62 0.06 -3.22 -3.84
N ASN A 63 -0.14 -2.08 -4.50
CA ASN A 63 0.87 -1.01 -4.56
C ASN A 63 0.74 0.02 -3.44
N LYS A 64 -0.39 0.08 -2.74
CA LYS A 64 -0.56 1.02 -1.64
C LYS A 64 0.23 0.55 -0.43
N SER A 65 1.12 1.42 0.06
CA SER A 65 1.65 1.29 1.40
C SER A 65 0.51 1.31 2.42
N GLU A 66 0.60 0.45 3.44
CA GLU A 66 -0.29 0.56 4.58
C GLU A 66 -0.13 1.94 5.23
N HIS A 67 -1.22 2.70 5.28
CA HIS A 67 -1.34 3.88 6.14
C HIS A 67 -2.06 3.48 7.42
N THR A 68 -1.64 2.36 8.01
CA THR A 68 -2.09 1.94 9.34
C THR A 68 -1.41 2.82 10.39
N PHE A 69 -2.02 2.89 11.57
CA PHE A 69 -1.35 3.50 12.71
C PHE A 69 -0.01 2.78 12.96
N PRO A 70 0.99 3.45 13.56
CA PRO A 70 2.24 2.79 13.95
C PRO A 70 1.91 1.47 14.65
N ALA A 71 2.68 0.42 14.38
CA ALA A 71 2.41 -0.97 14.79
C ALA A 71 2.40 -1.22 16.32
N GLY A 72 2.23 -0.17 17.13
CA GLY A 72 2.35 -0.19 18.58
C GLY A 72 3.76 0.14 19.04
N LEU A 73 3.99 -0.10 20.33
CA LEU A 73 5.33 -0.05 20.91
C LEU A 73 6.09 -1.32 20.54
N LEU A 74 7.40 -1.20 20.31
CA LEU A 74 8.28 -2.36 20.25
C LEU A 74 8.12 -3.16 21.55
N GLN A 75 7.95 -4.48 21.46
CA GLN A 75 8.00 -5.36 22.61
C GLN A 75 9.45 -5.82 22.81
N PRO A 76 10.19 -5.26 23.78
CA PRO A 76 11.54 -5.72 24.06
C PRO A 76 11.50 -7.16 24.58
N LEU A 77 12.56 -7.91 24.30
CA LEU A 77 12.79 -9.20 24.95
C LEU A 77 12.96 -9.00 26.47
N PRO A 78 12.59 -9.99 27.29
CA PRO A 78 12.88 -9.94 28.73
C PRO A 78 14.39 -9.79 28.96
N ILE A 79 14.76 -9.07 30.02
CA ILE A 79 16.16 -8.93 30.42
C ILE A 79 16.63 -10.27 30.98
N PRO A 80 17.72 -10.87 30.47
CA PRO A 80 18.26 -12.09 31.03
C PRO A 80 18.74 -11.86 32.46
N GLU A 81 18.44 -12.79 33.37
CA GLU A 81 18.85 -12.77 34.78
C GLU A 81 20.23 -13.41 34.98
N GLN A 82 20.66 -14.23 34.02
CA GLN A 82 21.93 -14.95 34.08
C GLN A 82 22.70 -14.86 32.76
N ARG A 83 24.03 -15.00 32.87
CA ARG A 83 24.90 -15.18 31.70
C ARG A 83 24.47 -16.39 30.88
N TRP A 84 24.57 -16.30 29.56
CA TRP A 84 24.20 -17.34 28.58
C TRP A 84 22.70 -17.64 28.47
N GLU A 85 21.83 -16.79 29.01
CA GLU A 85 20.37 -16.95 28.92
C GLU A 85 19.81 -16.37 27.61
N SER A 86 20.45 -15.34 27.06
CA SER A 86 20.10 -14.72 25.79
C SER A 86 21.36 -14.49 24.98
N ILE A 87 21.39 -14.98 23.74
CA ILE A 87 22.52 -14.76 22.83
C ILE A 87 21.98 -14.11 21.57
N SER A 88 22.53 -12.95 21.20
CA SER A 88 22.25 -12.33 19.91
C SER A 88 23.37 -12.63 18.92
N MET A 89 22.99 -12.92 17.68
CA MET A 89 23.90 -13.32 16.61
C MET A 89 23.57 -12.52 15.35
N ASP A 90 24.57 -11.93 14.71
CA ASP A 90 24.38 -11.15 13.48
C ASP A 90 25.61 -11.25 12.56
N PHE A 91 25.40 -10.94 11.27
CA PHE A 91 26.46 -10.81 10.29
C PHE A 91 26.57 -9.37 9.78
N ILE A 92 27.73 -8.76 9.99
CA ILE A 92 28.10 -7.53 9.30
C ILE A 92 28.61 -7.93 7.91
N THR A 93 27.90 -7.49 6.87
CA THR A 93 28.17 -7.86 5.47
C THR A 93 28.56 -6.63 4.64
N GLY A 94 29.01 -6.86 3.40
CA GLY A 94 29.42 -5.78 2.49
C GLY A 94 30.82 -5.22 2.77
N LEU A 95 31.67 -5.98 3.48
CA LEU A 95 33.04 -5.58 3.76
C LEU A 95 33.97 -5.94 2.58
N PRO A 96 35.07 -5.18 2.40
CA PRO A 96 36.11 -5.57 1.46
C PRO A 96 36.66 -6.97 1.77
N VAL A 97 37.00 -7.74 0.72
CA VAL A 97 37.61 -9.05 0.90
C VAL A 97 39.02 -8.89 1.47
N VAL A 98 39.25 -9.44 2.66
CA VAL A 98 40.56 -9.51 3.29
C VAL A 98 40.86 -10.97 3.61
N GLN A 99 41.94 -11.50 3.06
CA GLN A 99 42.36 -12.90 3.25
C GLN A 99 41.26 -13.93 2.93
N GLY A 100 40.38 -13.61 1.97
CA GLY A 100 39.28 -14.51 1.56
C GLY A 100 37.99 -14.38 2.39
N TYR A 101 37.93 -13.46 3.35
CA TYR A 101 36.74 -13.20 4.18
C TYR A 101 36.12 -11.83 3.85
N ASP A 102 34.78 -11.74 3.85
CA ASP A 102 33.98 -10.57 3.43
C ASP A 102 32.92 -10.12 4.46
N ARG A 103 32.89 -10.78 5.63
CA ARG A 103 31.86 -10.59 6.66
C ARG A 103 32.38 -10.89 8.06
N ILE A 104 31.76 -10.30 9.06
CA ILE A 104 32.04 -10.55 10.48
C ILE A 104 30.82 -11.22 11.10
N TYR A 105 31.03 -12.34 11.80
CA TYR A 105 30.02 -12.97 12.63
C TYR A 105 30.11 -12.43 14.06
N ALA A 106 29.12 -11.66 14.48
CA ALA A 106 29.05 -11.06 15.81
C ALA A 106 28.15 -11.92 16.71
N ILE A 107 28.65 -12.25 17.90
CA ILE A 107 27.92 -12.97 18.95
C ILE A 107 28.02 -12.14 20.22
N VAL A 108 26.88 -11.84 20.85
CA VAL A 108 26.80 -11.10 22.12
C VAL A 108 25.95 -11.90 23.11
N ASP A 109 26.51 -12.08 24.30
CA ASP A 109 25.84 -12.59 25.52
C ASP A 109 25.36 -11.40 26.37
#